data_AF-A0A7W8ZQC4-F1
#
_entry.id   AF-A0A7W8ZQC4-F1
#
_cell.length_a   1.000
_cell.length_b   1.000
_cell.length_c   1.000
_cell.angle_alpha   90.00
_cell.angle_beta   90.00
_cell.angle_gamma   90.00
#
_symmetry.space_group_name_H-M   'P 1'
#
loop_
_entity.id
_entity.type
_entity.pdbx_description
1 polymer ?
#
loop_
_entity_poly.entity_id
_entity_poly.type
_entity_poly.pdbx_seq_one_letter_code
_entity_poly.pdbx_strand_id
1 'polypeptide(L)'
;MNQIEADYILPVSEIGNLLTKLTTKKLPLRRKTVPKDILTEAKIAERVLSDLQAVNSLGEQVPFNCPGCGGVLWKIGGGKELRYRCHTGHAYTYKSLLAEQTTKIEETMWTALRMFEERRNLLTTYAKTQTGAVARSAVERSEQSQVHIDRIRAILLADDKSTTPN
;
A
#
# COMPACT_ATOMS: atom_id res chain seq x y z
N MET A 1 -2.35 -8.65 -15.10
CA MET A 1 -1.38 -9.71 -14.80
C MET A 1 -1.34 -10.67 -15.96
N ASN A 2 -0.59 -10.34 -17.03
CA ASN A 2 -0.49 -11.19 -18.22
C ASN A 2 0.93 -11.07 -18.78
N GLN A 3 1.95 -11.29 -17.96
CA GLN A 3 3.32 -10.91 -18.35
C GLN A 3 4.34 -12.03 -18.42
N ILE A 4 4.04 -13.25 -17.94
CA ILE A 4 4.88 -14.42 -18.19
C ILE A 4 3.99 -15.66 -18.18
N GLU A 5 4.11 -16.53 -19.19
CA GLU A 5 3.50 -17.87 -19.15
C GLU A 5 4.24 -18.71 -18.10
N ALA A 6 3.49 -19.37 -17.22
CA ALA A 6 4.10 -20.24 -16.23
C ALA A 6 4.74 -21.45 -16.94
N ASP A 7 6.04 -21.65 -16.74
CA ASP A 7 6.76 -22.80 -17.32
C ASP A 7 6.22 -24.14 -16.80
N TYR A 8 5.64 -24.16 -15.59
CA TYR A 8 5.06 -25.35 -14.96
C TYR A 8 3.84 -24.99 -14.08
N ILE A 9 2.76 -25.76 -14.19
CA ILE A 9 1.56 -25.70 -13.33
C ILE A 9 1.30 -27.13 -12.84
N LEU A 10 1.44 -27.39 -11.54
CA LEU A 10 1.39 -28.75 -10.97
C LEU A 10 0.63 -28.79 -9.63
N PRO A 11 0.09 -29.95 -9.22
CA PRO A 11 -0.42 -30.17 -7.87
C PRO A 11 0.67 -29.97 -6.80
N VAL A 12 0.29 -29.54 -5.60
CA VAL A 12 1.22 -29.26 -4.49
C VAL A 12 2.13 -30.44 -4.18
N SER A 13 1.62 -31.68 -4.30
CA SER A 13 2.38 -32.92 -4.10
C SER A 13 3.54 -33.11 -5.07
N GLU A 14 3.49 -32.48 -6.25
CA GLU A 14 4.50 -32.62 -7.30
C GLU A 14 5.51 -31.46 -7.33
N ILE A 15 5.20 -30.35 -6.65
CA ILE A 15 6.06 -29.16 -6.60
C ILE A 15 7.46 -29.51 -6.06
N GLY A 16 7.53 -30.31 -4.99
CA GLY A 16 8.81 -30.69 -4.37
C GLY A 16 9.74 -31.42 -5.35
N ASN A 17 9.21 -32.43 -6.04
CA ASN A 17 9.97 -33.20 -7.02
C ASN A 17 10.47 -32.34 -8.19
N LEU A 18 9.61 -31.43 -8.69
CA LEU A 18 10.00 -30.52 -9.76
C LEU A 18 11.12 -29.58 -9.30
N LEU A 19 11.02 -29.00 -8.10
CA LEU A 19 12.06 -28.10 -7.56
C LEU A 19 13.41 -28.80 -7.43
N THR A 20 13.43 -30.04 -6.93
CA THR A 20 14.67 -30.85 -6.86
C THR A 20 15.26 -31.08 -8.25
N LYS A 21 14.42 -31.39 -9.25
CA LYS A 21 14.88 -31.58 -10.63
C LYS A 21 15.42 -30.29 -11.24
N LEU A 22 14.78 -29.14 -11.00
CA LEU A 22 15.19 -27.85 -11.55
C LEU A 22 16.50 -27.34 -10.93
N THR A 23 16.68 -27.52 -9.62
CA THR A 23 17.89 -27.07 -8.91
C THR A 23 19.12 -27.92 -9.20
N THR A 24 18.94 -29.21 -9.51
CA THR A 24 20.04 -30.12 -9.85
C THR A 24 20.41 -30.13 -11.34
N LYS A 25 19.54 -29.62 -12.21
CA LYS A 25 19.79 -29.54 -13.66
C LYS A 25 20.91 -28.55 -13.95
N LYS A 26 22.04 -29.05 -14.46
CA LYS A 26 23.10 -28.18 -15.03
C LYS A 26 22.56 -27.49 -16.28
N LEU A 27 22.32 -26.18 -16.19
CA LEU A 27 21.96 -25.36 -17.34
C LEU A 27 23.22 -24.97 -18.13
N PRO A 28 23.15 -24.90 -19.47
CA PRO A 28 24.25 -24.36 -20.26
C PRO A 28 24.52 -22.91 -19.82
N LEU A 29 25.80 -22.56 -19.67
CA LEU A 29 26.31 -21.23 -19.29
C LEU A 29 26.07 -20.18 -20.39
N ARG A 30 24.87 -20.10 -20.96
CA ARG A 30 24.53 -19.03 -21.89
C ARG A 30 23.94 -17.88 -21.08
N ARG A 31 24.81 -17.05 -20.52
CA ARG A 31 24.42 -15.78 -19.89
C ARG A 31 23.76 -14.90 -20.96
N LYS A 32 22.43 -14.85 -20.97
CA LYS A 32 21.73 -13.75 -21.64
C LYS A 32 22.12 -12.45 -20.92
N THR A 33 22.38 -11.39 -21.67
CA THR A 33 22.60 -10.07 -21.08
C THR A 33 21.33 -9.64 -20.37
N VAL A 34 21.40 -9.44 -19.06
CA VAL A 34 20.26 -8.95 -18.28
C VAL A 34 19.92 -7.53 -18.76
N PRO A 35 18.65 -7.22 -19.03
CA PRO A 35 18.23 -5.87 -19.40
C PRO A 35 18.67 -4.83 -18.36
N LYS A 36 19.06 -3.62 -18.82
CA LYS A 36 19.59 -2.57 -17.94
C LYS A 36 18.60 -2.16 -16.85
N ASP A 37 17.32 -2.11 -17.17
CA ASP A 37 16.25 -1.77 -16.23
C ASP A 37 16.10 -2.81 -15.11
N ILE A 38 16.24 -4.11 -15.44
CA ILE A 38 16.22 -5.21 -14.46
C ILE A 38 17.49 -5.18 -13.59
N LEU A 39 18.65 -4.88 -14.16
CA LEU A 39 19.89 -4.71 -13.38
C LEU A 39 19.80 -3.52 -12.43
N THR A 40 19.19 -2.42 -12.86
CA THR A 40 18.94 -1.26 -12.00
C THR A 40 17.97 -1.65 -10.89
N GLU A 41 16.87 -2.33 -11.20
CA GLU A 41 15.89 -2.82 -10.22
C GLU A 41 16.52 -3.74 -9.16
N ALA A 42 17.29 -4.73 -9.58
CA ALA A 42 17.98 -5.65 -8.67
C ALA A 42 18.95 -4.90 -7.74
N LYS A 43 19.74 -3.97 -8.29
CA LYS A 43 20.63 -3.12 -7.49
C LYS A 43 19.89 -2.23 -6.49
N ILE A 44 18.65 -1.84 -6.78
CA ILE A 44 17.83 -1.06 -5.85
C ILE A 44 17.31 -1.97 -4.72
N ALA A 45 16.83 -3.16 -5.06
CA ALA A 45 16.29 -4.12 -4.09
C ALA A 45 17.35 -4.68 -3.14
N GLU A 46 18.59 -4.86 -3.61
CA GLU A 46 19.73 -5.31 -2.80
C GLU A 46 20.35 -4.21 -1.91
N ARG A 47 20.00 -2.93 -2.15
CA ARG A 47 20.58 -1.80 -1.41
C ARG A 47 19.71 -1.37 -0.25
N VAL A 48 20.33 -1.21 0.92
CA VAL A 48 19.81 -0.34 1.98
C VAL A 48 19.97 1.09 1.47
N LEU A 49 18.89 1.68 0.96
CA LEU A 49 18.88 2.99 0.30
C LEU A 49 19.16 4.13 1.29
N SER A 50 20.45 4.40 1.54
CA SER A 50 20.92 5.59 2.29
C SER A 50 21.72 6.57 1.43
N ASP A 51 21.93 6.28 0.14
CA ASP A 51 22.70 7.13 -0.80
C ASP A 51 21.76 7.93 -1.72
N LEU A 52 21.83 9.26 -1.62
CA LEU A 52 21.04 10.21 -2.40
C LEU A 52 21.33 10.13 -3.90
N GLN A 53 22.58 9.86 -4.31
CA GLN A 53 22.92 9.75 -5.72
C GLN A 53 22.25 8.52 -6.35
N ALA A 54 22.21 7.41 -5.62
CA ALA A 54 21.52 6.19 -6.07
C ALA A 54 20.00 6.41 -6.21
N VAL A 55 19.37 7.12 -5.28
CA VAL A 55 17.94 7.44 -5.33
C VAL A 55 17.60 8.34 -6.52
N ASN A 56 18.43 9.33 -6.83
CA ASN A 56 18.22 10.19 -8.00
C ASN A 56 18.41 9.46 -9.33
N SER A 57 19.13 8.32 -9.34
CA SER A 57 19.32 7.49 -10.52
C SER A 57 18.16 6.52 -10.82
N LEU A 58 17.14 6.47 -9.96
CA LEU A 58 15.98 5.56 -10.09
C LEU A 58 15.17 5.82 -11.37
N GLY A 59 15.00 7.09 -11.73
CA GLY A 59 14.15 7.50 -12.85
C GLY A 59 13.68 8.94 -12.70
N GLU A 60 12.54 9.26 -13.31
CA GLU A 60 11.92 10.58 -13.21
C GLU A 60 11.09 10.65 -11.92
N GLN A 61 11.36 11.63 -11.05
CA GLN A 61 10.52 11.85 -9.86
C GLN A 61 9.13 12.32 -10.28
N VAL A 62 8.10 11.78 -9.64
CA VAL A 62 6.70 12.15 -9.91
C VAL A 62 6.07 12.79 -8.68
N PRO A 63 5.05 13.65 -8.85
CA PRO A 63 4.37 14.32 -7.74
C PRO A 63 3.35 13.40 -7.04
N PHE A 64 3.74 12.15 -6.76
CA PHE A 64 2.94 11.16 -6.05
C PHE A 64 3.73 10.60 -4.87
N ASN A 65 3.04 10.34 -3.77
CA ASN A 65 3.63 9.74 -2.57
C ASN A 65 3.31 8.25 -2.50
N CYS A 66 4.27 7.49 -1.96
CA CYS A 66 4.17 6.07 -1.67
C CYS A 66 3.11 5.85 -0.59
N PRO A 67 2.02 5.09 -0.84
CA PRO A 67 1.02 4.82 0.17
C PRO A 67 1.57 4.03 1.37
N GLY A 68 2.58 3.18 1.16
CA GLY A 68 3.17 2.36 2.21
C GLY A 68 4.01 3.12 3.23
N CYS A 69 4.68 4.21 2.83
CA CYS A 69 5.59 4.92 3.73
C CYS A 69 5.55 6.46 3.66
N GLY A 70 4.69 7.05 2.82
CA GLY A 70 4.55 8.50 2.63
C GLY A 70 5.69 9.17 1.86
N GLY A 71 6.74 8.43 1.47
CA GLY A 71 7.89 8.97 0.73
C GLY A 71 7.57 9.26 -0.73
N VAL A 72 8.41 10.07 -1.38
CA VAL A 72 8.23 10.41 -2.80
C VAL A 72 8.43 9.19 -3.71
N LEU A 73 7.80 9.21 -4.89
CA LEU A 73 7.90 8.16 -5.90
C LEU A 73 8.70 8.59 -7.13
N TRP A 74 9.37 7.61 -7.73
CA TRP A 74 10.04 7.71 -9.03
C TRP A 74 9.37 6.80 -10.02
N LYS A 75 9.13 7.32 -11.22
CA LYS A 75 8.69 6.55 -12.38
C LYS A 75 9.91 5.93 -13.05
N ILE A 76 9.88 4.60 -13.18
CA ILE A 76 10.97 3.81 -13.78
C ILE A 76 10.49 3.19 -15.10
N GLY A 77 11.23 3.47 -16.18
CA GLY A 77 11.08 2.83 -17.49
C GLY A 77 10.25 3.61 -18.52
N GLY A 78 10.32 3.16 -19.77
CA GLY A 78 9.59 3.69 -20.94
C GLY A 78 8.94 2.61 -21.81
N GLY A 79 8.69 1.43 -21.24
CA GLY A 79 8.02 0.31 -21.91
C GLY A 79 6.49 0.41 -21.86
N LYS A 80 5.78 -0.70 -22.17
CA LYS A 80 4.31 -0.76 -22.23
C LYS A 80 3.60 -0.54 -20.88
N GLU A 81 4.29 -0.67 -19.75
CA GLU A 81 3.69 -0.51 -18.42
C GLU A 81 4.58 0.36 -17.51
N LEU A 82 3.96 1.38 -16.92
CA LEU A 82 4.63 2.31 -16.02
C LEU A 82 4.83 1.67 -14.65
N ARG A 83 6.06 1.74 -14.15
CA ARG A 83 6.43 1.27 -12.82
C ARG A 83 6.83 2.46 -11.94
N TYR A 84 6.48 2.38 -10.66
CA TYR A 84 6.78 3.38 -9.65
C TYR A 84 7.60 2.73 -8.53
N ARG A 85 8.61 3.44 -8.02
CA ARG A 85 9.42 3.00 -6.88
C ARG A 85 9.54 4.09 -5.82
N CYS A 86 9.56 3.68 -4.57
CA CYS A 86 9.93 4.53 -3.45
C CYS A 86 11.40 4.31 -3.06
N HIS A 87 12.00 5.31 -2.42
CA HIS A 87 13.34 5.21 -1.85
C HIS A 87 13.49 4.16 -0.74
N THR A 88 12.40 3.57 -0.25
CA THR A 88 12.41 2.48 0.74
C THR A 88 12.27 1.10 0.11
N GLY A 89 12.14 1.00 -1.22
CA GLY A 89 12.02 -0.26 -1.96
C GLY A 89 10.60 -0.65 -2.39
N HIS A 90 9.56 0.05 -1.93
CA HIS A 90 8.18 -0.18 -2.38
C HIS A 90 8.03 0.00 -3.89
N ALA A 91 7.16 -0.81 -4.49
CA ALA A 91 7.08 -1.01 -5.91
C ALA A 91 5.64 -1.12 -6.38
N TYR A 92 5.31 -0.38 -7.44
CA TYR A 92 3.95 -0.38 -7.96
C TYR A 92 3.94 -0.35 -9.49
N THR A 93 2.96 -1.03 -10.07
CA THR A 93 2.40 -0.67 -11.38
C THR A 93 1.38 0.46 -11.18
N TYR A 94 0.90 1.08 -12.25
CA TYR A 94 -0.20 2.05 -12.13
C TYR A 94 -1.44 1.44 -11.44
N LYS A 95 -1.83 0.22 -11.85
CA LYS A 95 -3.01 -0.47 -11.29
C LYS A 95 -2.82 -0.82 -9.81
N SER A 96 -1.64 -1.35 -9.44
CA SER A 96 -1.39 -1.70 -8.05
C SER A 96 -1.18 -0.47 -7.17
N LEU A 97 -0.68 0.65 -7.71
CA LEU A 97 -0.60 1.90 -6.96
C LEU A 97 -1.99 2.43 -6.63
N LEU A 98 -2.91 2.41 -7.60
CA LEU A 98 -4.29 2.85 -7.38
C LEU A 98 -5.01 1.95 -6.38
N ALA A 99 -4.86 0.62 -6.50
CA ALA A 99 -5.43 -0.33 -5.55
C ALA A 99 -4.89 -0.10 -4.13
N GLU A 100 -3.57 0.09 -3.98
CA GLU A 100 -2.95 0.38 -2.69
C GLU A 100 -3.45 1.71 -2.10
N GLN A 101 -3.66 2.74 -2.93
CA GLN A 101 -4.25 4.00 -2.48
C GLN A 101 -5.66 3.80 -1.93
N THR A 102 -6.51 3.02 -2.61
CA THR A 102 -7.85 2.69 -2.13
C THR A 102 -7.78 1.98 -0.77
N THR A 103 -6.97 0.93 -0.65
CA THR A 103 -6.78 0.22 0.63
C THR A 103 -6.30 1.16 1.74
N LYS A 104 -5.32 2.02 1.45
CA LYS A 104 -4.78 2.95 2.45
C LYS A 104 -5.79 4.01 2.89
N ILE A 105 -6.63 4.49 1.96
CA ILE A 105 -7.72 5.43 2.28
C ILE A 105 -8.70 4.76 3.24
N GLU A 106 -9.14 3.53 2.94
CA GLU A 106 -10.08 2.79 3.76
C GLU A 106 -9.51 2.52 5.18
N GLU A 107 -8.28 2.02 5.28
CA GLU A 107 -7.59 1.81 6.56
C GLU A 107 -7.51 3.09 7.40
N THR A 108 -7.24 4.22 6.74
CA THR A 108 -7.15 5.54 7.39
C THR A 108 -8.53 5.98 7.89
N MET A 109 -9.59 5.73 7.12
CA MET A 109 -10.97 6.03 7.53
C MET A 109 -11.40 5.17 8.71
N TRP A 110 -11.09 3.87 8.73
CA TRP A 110 -11.33 3.00 9.89
C TRP A 110 -10.58 3.49 11.14
N THR A 111 -9.33 3.92 10.97
CA THR A 111 -8.55 4.52 12.07
C THR A 111 -9.21 5.80 12.58
N ALA A 112 -9.63 6.70 11.69
CA ALA A 112 -10.32 7.93 12.05
C ALA A 112 -11.65 7.66 12.76
N LEU A 113 -12.44 6.68 12.29
CA LEU A 113 -13.69 6.27 12.91
C LEU A 113 -13.48 5.88 14.37
N ARG A 114 -12.52 4.98 14.63
CA ARG A 114 -12.17 4.55 15.98
C ARG A 114 -11.75 5.73 16.85
N MET A 115 -10.91 6.63 16.33
CA MET A 115 -10.47 7.82 17.09
C MET A 115 -11.63 8.77 17.43
N PHE A 116 -12.60 8.96 16.54
CA PHE A 116 -13.78 9.77 16.83
C PHE A 116 -14.71 9.10 17.85
N GLU A 117 -14.88 7.77 17.80
CA GLU A 117 -15.64 7.00 18.78
C GLU A 117 -15.02 7.11 20.18
N GLU A 118 -13.69 6.94 20.28
CA GLU A 118 -12.94 7.11 21.53
C GLU A 118 -13.07 8.54 22.06
N ARG A 119 -12.92 9.55 21.21
CA ARG A 119 -13.11 10.97 21.58
C ARG A 119 -14.51 11.25 22.10
N ARG A 120 -15.56 10.74 21.44
CA ARG A 120 -16.95 10.89 21.87
C ARG A 120 -17.17 10.27 23.25
N ASN A 121 -16.65 9.06 23.47
CA ASN A 121 -16.78 8.35 24.75
C ASN A 121 -16.04 9.10 25.88
N LEU A 122 -14.85 9.62 25.59
CA LEU A 122 -14.07 10.43 26.53
C LEU A 122 -14.81 11.72 26.90
N LEU A 123 -15.34 12.46 25.90
CA LEU A 123 -16.11 13.68 26.14
C LEU A 123 -17.38 13.42 26.94
N THR A 124 -18.08 12.32 26.65
CA THR A 124 -19.28 11.90 27.39
C THR A 124 -18.95 11.56 28.84
N THR A 125 -17.83 10.89 29.09
CA THR A 125 -17.38 10.55 30.45
C THR A 125 -16.93 11.81 31.20
N TYR A 126 -16.19 12.70 30.54
CA TYR A 126 -15.75 13.96 31.10
C TYR A 126 -16.91 14.88 31.45
N ALA A 127 -17.93 14.97 30.59
CA ALA A 127 -19.12 15.79 30.84
C ALA A 127 -19.82 15.40 32.17
N LYS A 128 -19.83 14.10 32.53
CA LYS A 128 -20.43 13.60 33.77
C LYS A 128 -19.68 14.03 35.04
N THR A 129 -18.40 14.40 34.93
CA THR A 129 -17.59 14.84 36.08
C THR A 129 -17.56 16.37 36.25
N GLN A 130 -18.18 17.10 35.32
CA GLN A 130 -18.15 18.56 35.27
C GLN A 130 -19.56 19.14 35.43
N THR A 131 -19.64 20.45 35.67
CA THR A 131 -20.91 21.18 35.75
C THR A 131 -20.85 22.48 34.94
N GLY A 132 -21.99 23.13 34.78
CA GLY A 132 -22.09 24.44 34.13
C GLY A 132 -21.65 24.43 32.66
N ALA A 133 -20.91 25.46 32.26
CA ALA A 133 -20.51 25.67 30.86
C ALA A 133 -19.57 24.56 30.33
N VAL A 134 -18.72 24.00 31.19
CA VAL A 134 -17.75 22.96 30.80
C VAL A 134 -18.47 21.67 30.41
N ALA A 135 -19.45 21.24 31.21
CA ALA A 135 -20.27 20.07 30.90
C ALA A 135 -21.02 20.25 29.57
N ARG A 136 -21.64 21.41 29.36
CA ARG A 136 -22.35 21.72 28.10
C ARG A 136 -21.43 21.68 26.88
N SER A 137 -20.25 22.31 26.97
CA SER A 137 -19.28 22.29 25.87
C SER A 137 -18.77 20.87 25.56
N ALA A 138 -18.57 20.03 26.59
CA ALA A 138 -18.17 18.65 26.40
C ALA A 138 -19.27 17.82 25.69
N VAL A 139 -20.54 18.02 26.04
CA VAL A 139 -21.69 17.39 25.37
C VAL A 139 -21.76 17.82 23.91
N GLU A 140 -21.70 19.13 23.62
CA GLU A 140 -21.76 19.65 22.25
C GLU A 140 -20.65 19.06 21.37
N ARG A 141 -19.42 18.98 21.88
CA ARG A 141 -18.29 18.37 21.16
C ARG A 141 -18.44 16.86 20.98
N SER A 142 -19.15 16.18 21.90
CA SER A 142 -19.49 14.76 21.77
C SER A 142 -20.46 14.56 20.60
N GLU A 143 -21.48 15.40 20.50
CA GLU A 143 -22.45 15.41 19.39
C GLU A 143 -21.78 15.71 18.05
N GLN A 144 -20.85 16.68 18.00
CA GLN A 144 -20.03 16.92 16.81
C GLN A 144 -19.21 15.69 16.40
N SER A 145 -18.65 14.96 17.38
CA SER A 145 -17.91 13.71 17.11
C SER A 145 -18.85 12.63 16.54
N GLN A 146 -20.10 12.57 17.00
CA GLN A 146 -21.12 11.67 16.45
C GLN A 146 -21.41 11.96 14.96
N VAL A 147 -21.53 13.23 14.58
CA VAL A 147 -21.73 13.62 13.17
C VAL A 147 -20.57 13.13 12.29
N HIS A 148 -19.34 13.20 12.77
CA HIS A 148 -18.17 12.69 12.04
C HIS A 148 -18.17 11.15 11.93
N ILE A 149 -18.52 10.45 13.02
CA ILE A 149 -18.68 8.98 13.03
C ILE A 149 -19.67 8.54 11.96
N ASP A 150 -20.85 9.17 11.90
CA ASP A 150 -21.90 8.79 10.97
C ASP A 150 -21.50 9.03 9.51
N ARG A 151 -20.80 10.14 9.23
CA ARG A 151 -20.26 10.43 7.89
C ARG A 151 -19.19 9.44 7.46
N ILE A 152 -18.25 9.09 8.33
CA ILE A 152 -17.19 8.13 8.00
C ILE A 152 -17.79 6.75 7.75
N ARG A 153 -18.74 6.30 8.58
CA ARG A 153 -19.46 5.04 8.36
C ARG A 153 -20.21 5.02 7.02
N ALA A 154 -20.86 6.12 6.65
CA ALA A 154 -21.58 6.20 5.38
C ALA A 154 -20.64 6.04 4.18
N ILE A 155 -19.43 6.61 4.23
CA ILE A 155 -18.41 6.45 3.18
C ILE A 155 -17.93 5.01 3.11
N LEU A 156 -17.51 4.43 4.24
CA LEU A 156 -17.01 3.04 4.31
C LEU A 156 -18.04 2.01 3.80
N LEU A 157 -19.32 2.18 4.16
CA LEU A 157 -20.39 1.28 3.73
C LEU A 157 -20.79 1.46 2.26
N ALA A 158 -20.47 2.60 1.64
CA ALA A 158 -20.70 2.81 0.21
C ALA A 158 -19.65 2.08 -0.63
N ASP A 159 -18.39 2.07 -0.17
CA ASP A 159 -17.29 1.37 -0.85
C ASP A 159 -17.49 -0.15 -0.82
N ASP A 160 -17.97 -0.73 0.29
CA ASP A 160 -18.29 -2.16 0.42
C ASP A 160 -19.33 -2.68 -0.59
N LYS A 161 -20.23 -1.82 -1.07
CA LYS A 161 -21.24 -2.20 -2.08
C LYS A 161 -20.68 -2.21 -3.50
N SER A 162 -19.58 -1.51 -3.74
CA SER A 162 -18.91 -1.44 -5.05
C SER A 162 -18.00 -2.64 -5.32
N THR A 163 -17.64 -3.40 -4.27
CA THR A 163 -16.73 -4.55 -4.33
C THR A 163 -17.43 -5.91 -4.42
N THR A 164 -18.76 -5.98 -4.25
CA THR A 164 -19.55 -7.17 -4.56
C THR A 164 -19.62 -7.40 -6.09
N PRO A 165 -19.05 -8.50 -6.63
CA PRO A 165 -19.23 -8.83 -8.03
C PRO A 165 -20.67 -9.32 -8.28
N ASN A 166 -21.32 -8.77 -9.30
CA ASN A 166 -22.47 -9.41 -9.95
C ASN A 166 -22.06 -10.69 -10.67
#